data_AF-A0ABD3PN62-F1
#
_entry.id   AF-A0ABD3PN62-F1
#
_cell.length_a   1.000
_cell.length_b   1.000
_cell.length_c   1.000
_cell.angle_alpha   90.00
_cell.angle_beta   90.00
_cell.angle_gamma   90.00
#
_symmetry.space_group_name_H-M   'P 1'
#
loop_
_entity.id
_entity.type
_entity.pdbx_description
1 polymer ?
#
loop_
_entity_poly.entity_id
_entity_poly.type
_entity_poly.pdbx_seq_one_letter_code
_entity_poly.pdbx_strand_id
1 'polypeptide(L)'
;MSTSEWFGPSPPPELISHEPPPKLLSQGAEARVWLVDISSIRNDDATDAPPIKANVSVGSGINAPKLYSLSQLSSVSKDTDNNKMIFICKERFSKKYRHPQLDVSLTKSRTKAEARCLIRCKKADVPCPTVFGIGQWSASDGKVGERNSGTTNPAAASSSCLFLEHINGCTIRHYFEERSNPATEKSELTGEPHAKRARCEEDPSDSANSDTNQAQVQDRITTKIDSHTLVVAHTLGTLVAKMHAAGIIHGDLTTSNIMLRNPSWTSAEDNDNNSSWEPQLVLIDFGLATSTAPVQVNNNNNNKQNKQQHNAEDKAVDLYVLERAFLSTHPESEMLVEQVWKGYQSHYQGMDDESEMKTEDVGDTNSIGAYSCVANSVMNRLEQVRLRGRKREYFG
;
A
#
# COMPACT_ATOMS: atom_id res chain seq x y z
N MET A 1 28.54 -0.40 -12.22
CA MET A 1 27.95 0.91 -12.57
C MET A 1 28.05 1.79 -11.34
N SER A 2 28.74 2.92 -11.49
CA SER A 2 29.04 3.85 -10.40
C SER A 2 27.76 4.30 -9.71
N THR A 3 27.84 4.42 -8.39
CA THR A 3 26.88 5.14 -7.56
C THR A 3 26.75 6.56 -8.08
N SER A 4 25.78 6.80 -8.96
CA SER A 4 25.34 8.14 -9.35
C SER A 4 25.18 8.96 -8.06
N GLU A 5 25.85 10.10 -8.00
CA GLU A 5 26.02 10.91 -6.80
C GLU A 5 24.70 11.10 -6.05
N TRP A 6 24.69 10.56 -4.83
CA TRP A 6 23.55 10.55 -3.93
C TRP A 6 23.55 11.84 -3.11
N PHE A 7 22.53 12.69 -3.30
CA PHE A 7 22.40 13.98 -2.61
C PHE A 7 21.51 13.97 -1.34
N GLY A 8 21.08 12.80 -0.87
CA GLY A 8 20.24 12.66 0.34
C GLY A 8 21.01 12.21 1.60
N PRO A 9 20.36 12.09 2.77
CA PRO A 9 20.99 11.45 3.95
C PRO A 9 21.34 9.99 3.63
N SER A 10 22.45 9.44 4.09
CA SER A 10 22.80 8.03 3.84
C SER A 10 21.67 7.09 4.31
N PRO A 11 21.53 5.89 3.72
CA PRO A 11 20.69 4.84 4.29
C PRO A 11 21.10 4.58 5.76
N PRO A 12 20.23 3.99 6.59
CA PRO A 12 20.61 3.51 7.91
C PRO A 12 21.92 2.70 7.83
N PRO A 13 22.94 2.98 8.66
CA PRO A 13 24.28 2.38 8.51
C PRO A 13 24.27 0.86 8.46
N GLU A 14 23.40 0.24 9.25
CA GLU A 14 23.21 -1.22 9.29
C GLU A 14 22.60 -1.78 8.01
N LEU A 15 21.81 -0.99 7.28
CA LEU A 15 21.33 -1.38 5.95
C LEU A 15 22.48 -1.37 4.93
N ILE A 16 23.48 -0.50 5.07
CA ILE A 16 24.59 -0.36 4.10
C ILE A 16 25.65 -1.46 4.29
N SER A 17 25.85 -1.94 5.51
CA SER A 17 26.85 -2.97 5.83
C SER A 17 26.50 -4.39 5.33
N HIS A 18 25.34 -4.58 4.71
CA HIS A 18 24.91 -5.89 4.22
C HIS A 18 25.30 -6.12 2.76
N GLU A 19 25.70 -7.36 2.46
CA GLU A 19 25.87 -7.86 1.10
C GLU A 19 24.79 -8.91 0.78
N PRO A 20 24.01 -8.75 -0.31
CA PRO A 20 24.03 -7.62 -1.23
C PRO A 20 23.46 -6.34 -0.59
N PRO A 21 23.93 -5.15 -1.01
CA PRO A 21 23.40 -3.90 -0.48
C PRO A 21 21.91 -3.74 -0.81
N PRO A 22 21.14 -3.09 0.07
CA PRO A 22 19.71 -2.89 -0.11
C PRO A 22 19.45 -2.06 -1.35
N LYS A 23 18.44 -2.46 -2.11
CA LYS A 23 18.06 -1.79 -3.34
C LYS A 23 16.97 -0.76 -3.06
N LEU A 24 17.22 0.51 -3.36
CA LEU A 24 16.17 1.53 -3.31
C LEU A 24 15.10 1.22 -4.37
N LEU A 25 13.84 1.07 -3.95
CA LEU A 25 12.70 0.86 -4.83
C LEU A 25 12.00 2.18 -5.17
N SER A 26 11.80 3.03 -4.17
CA SER A 26 11.16 4.32 -4.36
C SER A 26 11.59 5.33 -3.31
N GLN A 27 11.54 6.61 -3.68
CA GLN A 27 11.76 7.73 -2.79
C GLN A 27 10.61 8.71 -2.95
N GLY A 28 9.78 8.80 -1.91
CA GLY A 28 8.72 9.79 -1.82
C GLY A 28 9.20 11.07 -1.12
N ALA A 29 8.28 12.01 -0.98
CA ALA A 29 8.54 13.26 -0.27
C ALA A 29 8.89 13.03 1.21
N GLU A 30 8.46 11.94 1.84
CA GLU A 30 8.59 11.74 3.29
C GLU A 30 9.13 10.37 3.71
N ALA A 31 9.34 9.45 2.75
CA ALA A 31 9.83 8.11 3.03
C ALA A 31 10.64 7.56 1.87
N ARG A 32 11.54 6.63 2.17
CA ARG A 32 12.28 5.79 1.22
C ARG A 32 11.86 4.35 1.42
N VAL A 33 11.71 3.62 0.34
CA VAL A 33 11.36 2.20 0.35
C VAL A 33 12.53 1.41 -0.19
N TRP A 34 13.08 0.55 0.66
CA TRP A 34 14.23 -0.28 0.36
C TRP A 34 13.81 -1.74 0.26
N LEU A 35 14.33 -2.45 -0.74
CA LEU A 35 14.30 -3.90 -0.82
C LEU A 35 15.54 -4.43 -0.10
N VAL A 36 15.33 -5.21 0.95
CA VAL A 36 16.40 -5.74 1.80
C VAL A 36 16.45 -7.25 1.61
N ASP A 37 17.60 -7.76 1.21
CA ASP A 37 17.88 -9.18 1.07
C ASP A 37 18.86 -9.59 2.17
N ILE A 38 18.42 -10.45 3.09
CA ILE A 38 19.25 -10.93 4.20
C ILE A 38 19.61 -12.41 4.06
N SER A 39 19.54 -12.96 2.84
CA SER A 39 19.80 -14.38 2.59
C SER A 39 21.22 -14.81 2.97
N SER A 40 22.18 -13.88 2.89
CA SER A 40 23.58 -14.09 3.27
C SER A 40 23.79 -14.28 4.79
N ILE A 41 22.85 -13.82 5.62
CA ILE A 41 22.96 -13.91 7.10
C ILE A 41 22.65 -15.34 7.61
N ARG A 42 22.01 -16.18 6.79
CA ARG A 42 21.52 -17.50 7.20
C ARG A 42 22.63 -18.52 7.48
N ASN A 43 23.87 -18.30 7.04
CA ASN A 43 24.85 -19.38 6.91
C ASN A 43 25.87 -19.61 8.02
N ASP A 44 26.02 -18.77 9.06
CA ASP A 44 26.95 -19.12 10.17
C ASP A 44 26.52 -18.70 11.59
N ASP A 45 25.54 -17.79 11.78
CA ASP A 45 25.24 -17.17 13.10
C ASP A 45 23.77 -17.33 13.59
N ALA A 46 22.95 -18.14 12.92
CA ALA A 46 21.52 -18.27 13.25
C ALA A 46 21.24 -18.84 14.66
N THR A 47 22.25 -19.37 15.36
CA THR A 47 22.14 -19.85 16.73
C THR A 47 22.25 -18.75 17.80
N ASP A 48 22.64 -17.52 17.45
CA ASP A 48 22.87 -16.44 18.43
C ASP A 48 22.13 -15.12 18.12
N ALA A 49 21.22 -15.11 17.14
CA ALA A 49 20.38 -13.94 16.87
C ALA A 49 19.51 -13.63 18.11
N PRO A 50 19.66 -12.44 18.73
CA PRO A 50 18.98 -12.14 19.98
C PRO A 50 17.45 -12.20 19.76
N PRO A 51 16.69 -12.94 20.59
CA PRO A 51 15.26 -13.05 20.40
C PRO A 51 14.61 -11.67 20.43
N ILE A 52 13.53 -11.48 19.68
CA ILE A 52 12.70 -10.28 19.80
C ILE A 52 12.00 -10.32 21.17
N LYS A 53 12.64 -9.75 22.19
CA LYS A 53 12.13 -9.73 23.58
C LYS A 53 11.33 -8.47 23.90
N ALA A 54 11.35 -7.47 23.02
CA ALA A 54 10.73 -6.17 23.26
C ALA A 54 9.70 -5.80 22.18
N ASN A 55 8.60 -5.22 22.63
CA ASN A 55 7.56 -4.68 21.77
C ASN A 55 7.48 -3.16 21.91
N VAL A 56 7.13 -2.47 20.83
CA VAL A 56 6.75 -1.05 20.83
C VAL A 56 5.24 -0.94 20.82
N SER A 57 4.67 -0.22 21.78
CA SER A 57 3.27 0.19 21.69
C SER A 57 3.08 1.19 20.55
N VAL A 58 2.24 0.79 19.60
CA VAL A 58 1.84 1.60 18.43
C VAL A 58 0.52 2.33 18.66
N GLY A 59 -0.07 2.19 19.86
CA GLY A 59 -1.31 2.83 20.30
C GLY A 59 -2.49 1.87 20.34
N SER A 60 -3.53 2.25 21.09
CA SER A 60 -4.80 1.50 21.23
C SER A 60 -4.65 0.03 21.66
N GLY A 61 -3.69 -0.26 22.55
CA GLY A 61 -3.42 -1.63 23.00
C GLY A 61 -2.75 -2.54 21.97
N ILE A 62 -2.31 -2.00 20.83
CA ILE A 62 -1.60 -2.75 19.79
C ILE A 62 -0.09 -2.55 19.98
N ASN A 63 0.62 -3.67 19.89
CA ASN A 63 2.07 -3.75 20.02
C ASN A 63 2.67 -4.30 18.72
N ALA A 64 3.81 -3.75 18.31
CA ALA A 64 4.61 -4.25 17.19
C ALA A 64 5.99 -4.70 17.69
N PRO A 65 6.61 -5.72 17.07
CA PRO A 65 7.97 -6.12 17.37
C PRO A 65 8.95 -4.94 17.30
N LYS A 66 9.80 -4.79 18.31
CA LYS A 66 10.91 -3.82 18.27
C LYS A 66 12.15 -4.49 17.71
N LEU A 67 12.70 -3.94 16.64
CA LEU A 67 13.92 -4.42 16.01
C LEU A 67 15.10 -3.55 16.44
N TYR A 68 16.18 -4.21 16.83
CA TYR A 68 17.46 -3.62 17.19
C TYR A 68 18.57 -3.98 16.20
N SER A 69 18.39 -5.09 15.46
CA SER A 69 19.30 -5.54 14.41
C SER A 69 18.53 -6.30 13.34
N LEU A 70 19.03 -6.24 12.11
CA LEU A 70 18.44 -6.94 10.96
C LEU A 70 18.54 -8.47 11.09
N SER A 71 19.52 -8.99 11.84
CA SER A 71 19.61 -10.43 12.13
C SER A 71 18.36 -10.98 12.81
N GLN A 72 17.63 -10.16 13.56
CA GLN A 72 16.38 -10.56 14.22
C GLN A 72 15.25 -10.88 13.22
N LEU A 73 15.30 -10.35 11.99
CA LEU A 73 14.31 -10.66 10.96
C LEU A 73 14.40 -12.11 10.46
N SER A 74 15.58 -12.72 10.53
CA SER A 74 15.77 -14.13 10.17
C SER A 74 14.91 -15.08 11.02
N SER A 75 14.62 -14.70 12.27
CA SER A 75 13.78 -15.47 13.20
C SER A 75 12.28 -15.34 12.95
N VAL A 76 11.86 -14.34 12.17
CA VAL A 76 10.44 -13.99 11.95
C VAL A 76 9.90 -14.54 10.63
N SER A 77 10.77 -14.73 9.62
CA SER A 77 10.36 -15.31 8.35
C SER A 77 10.27 -16.83 8.43
N LYS A 78 9.04 -17.34 8.32
CA LYS A 78 8.76 -18.78 8.32
C LYS A 78 8.53 -19.36 6.92
N ASP A 79 8.70 -18.57 5.87
CA ASP A 79 8.39 -19.03 4.50
C ASP A 79 9.57 -19.79 3.87
N THR A 80 9.27 -20.99 3.37
CA THR A 80 10.21 -22.11 3.24
C THR A 80 10.53 -22.53 1.80
N ASP A 81 10.09 -21.82 0.77
CA ASP A 81 10.19 -22.33 -0.61
C ASP A 81 11.20 -21.64 -1.53
N ASN A 82 11.92 -20.64 -1.03
CA ASN A 82 13.14 -20.16 -1.68
C ASN A 82 14.12 -19.72 -0.62
N ASN A 83 15.40 -20.05 -0.80
CA ASN A 83 16.47 -19.66 0.11
C ASN A 83 16.73 -18.13 0.13
N LYS A 84 15.75 -17.34 -0.31
CA LYS A 84 15.82 -15.90 -0.51
C LYS A 84 14.91 -15.18 0.48
N MET A 85 15.52 -14.53 1.48
CA MET A 85 14.86 -13.85 2.58
C MET A 85 14.78 -12.35 2.27
N ILE A 86 13.70 -11.95 1.59
CA ILE A 86 13.49 -10.57 1.10
C ILE A 86 12.42 -9.85 1.92
N PHE A 87 12.71 -8.60 2.28
CA PHE A 87 11.84 -7.73 3.04
C PHE A 87 11.77 -6.33 2.44
N ILE A 88 10.74 -5.59 2.83
CA ILE A 88 10.64 -4.16 2.56
C ILE A 88 11.01 -3.39 3.83
N CYS A 89 11.95 -2.45 3.72
CA CYS A 89 12.22 -1.45 4.75
C CYS A 89 11.72 -0.09 4.28
N LYS A 90 10.66 0.41 4.92
CA LYS A 90 10.16 1.76 4.72
C LYS A 90 10.77 2.69 5.77
N GLU A 91 11.69 3.53 5.33
CA GLU A 91 12.42 4.47 6.16
C GLU A 91 11.80 5.88 6.04
N ARG A 92 11.35 6.44 7.17
CA ARG A 92 10.95 7.84 7.28
C ARG A 92 12.16 8.67 7.73
N PHE A 93 12.70 9.43 6.80
CA PHE A 93 13.90 10.24 6.98
C PHE A 93 13.60 11.64 7.54
N SER A 94 14.59 12.22 8.20
CA SER A 94 14.45 13.55 8.80
C SER A 94 14.41 14.68 7.78
N LYS A 95 13.54 15.67 8.00
CA LYS A 95 13.43 16.86 7.14
C LYS A 95 14.04 18.09 7.81
N LYS A 96 15.11 18.63 7.22
CA LYS A 96 15.85 19.79 7.74
C LYS A 96 15.01 21.07 7.91
N TYR A 97 13.91 21.20 7.18
CA TYR A 97 13.01 22.35 7.30
C TYR A 97 12.06 22.28 8.51
N ARG A 98 11.89 21.11 9.12
CA ARG A 98 11.04 20.93 10.31
C ARG A 98 11.86 21.15 11.57
N HIS A 99 11.21 21.67 12.61
CA HIS A 99 11.84 21.74 13.93
C HIS A 99 12.25 20.32 14.39
N PRO A 100 13.49 20.07 14.87
CA PRO A 100 14.00 18.72 15.13
C PRO A 100 13.11 17.88 16.05
N GLN A 101 12.60 18.47 17.13
CA GLN A 101 11.71 17.77 18.06
C GLN A 101 10.37 17.38 17.41
N LEU A 102 9.82 18.26 16.55
CA LEU A 102 8.57 17.98 15.83
C LEU A 102 8.79 16.91 14.77
N ASP A 103 9.91 16.95 14.05
CA ASP A 103 10.25 15.96 13.03
C ASP A 103 10.41 14.55 13.62
N VAL A 104 11.13 14.42 14.74
CA VAL A 104 11.27 13.15 15.47
C VAL A 104 9.92 12.64 15.96
N SER A 105 9.06 13.53 16.47
CA SER A 105 7.71 13.16 16.91
C SER A 105 6.83 12.69 15.74
N LEU A 106 6.84 13.43 14.63
CA LEU A 106 6.05 13.13 13.43
C LEU A 106 6.48 11.82 12.76
N THR A 107 7.78 11.62 12.54
CA THR A 107 8.32 10.41 11.92
C THR A 107 7.97 9.16 12.74
N LYS A 108 8.14 9.23 14.08
CA LYS A 108 7.74 8.16 15.01
C LYS A 108 6.24 7.93 15.01
N SER A 109 5.44 8.99 15.13
CA SER A 109 3.98 8.90 15.18
C SER A 109 3.41 8.26 13.91
N ARG A 110 3.91 8.65 12.73
CA ARG A 110 3.47 8.11 11.44
C ARG A 110 3.90 6.67 11.22
N THR A 111 5.13 6.31 11.59
CA THR A 111 5.60 4.91 11.53
C THR A 111 4.73 4.01 12.42
N LYS A 112 4.41 4.47 13.63
CA LYS A 112 3.52 3.75 14.54
C LYS A 112 2.09 3.68 14.01
N ALA A 113 1.55 4.76 13.47
CA ALA A 113 0.20 4.78 12.89
C ALA A 113 0.07 3.78 11.74
N GLU A 114 1.03 3.77 10.82
CA GLU A 114 1.07 2.84 9.69
C GLU A 114 1.15 1.39 10.15
N ALA A 115 2.06 1.06 11.09
CA ALA A 115 2.14 -0.28 11.67
C ALA A 115 0.85 -0.69 12.39
N ARG A 116 0.23 0.23 13.13
CA ARG A 116 -1.04 -0.01 13.84
C ARG A 116 -2.16 -0.34 12.86
N CYS A 117 -2.28 0.41 11.76
CA CYS A 117 -3.29 0.18 10.73
C CYS A 117 -3.06 -1.17 10.03
N LEU A 118 -1.82 -1.49 9.63
CA LEU A 118 -1.48 -2.80 9.05
C LEU A 118 -1.83 -3.98 9.98
N ILE A 119 -1.48 -3.88 11.27
CA ILE A 119 -1.80 -4.95 12.23
C ILE A 119 -3.32 -5.09 12.41
N ARG A 120 -4.08 -3.98 12.36
CA ARG A 120 -5.55 -4.05 12.39
C ARG A 120 -6.14 -4.66 11.13
N CYS A 121 -5.65 -4.26 9.96
CA CYS A 121 -6.03 -4.86 8.68
C CYS A 121 -5.86 -6.38 8.74
N LYS A 122 -4.67 -6.84 9.15
CA LYS A 122 -4.37 -8.27 9.26
C LYS A 122 -5.29 -9.00 10.25
N LYS A 123 -5.61 -8.39 11.39
CA LYS A 123 -6.56 -8.96 12.38
C LYS A 123 -8.00 -9.03 11.86
N ALA A 124 -8.38 -8.13 10.96
CA ALA A 124 -9.67 -8.12 10.28
C ALA A 124 -9.65 -8.87 8.94
N ASP A 125 -8.60 -9.67 8.70
CA ASP A 125 -8.41 -10.46 7.48
C ASP A 125 -8.37 -9.62 6.19
N VAL A 126 -8.04 -8.33 6.28
CA VAL A 126 -7.80 -7.47 5.11
C VAL A 126 -6.39 -7.77 4.58
N PRO A 127 -6.24 -8.21 3.32
CA PRO A 127 -4.94 -8.48 2.72
C PRO A 127 -4.02 -7.24 2.73
N CYS A 128 -2.96 -7.30 3.53
CA CYS A 128 -1.92 -6.29 3.61
C CYS A 128 -0.57 -6.95 3.98
N PRO A 129 0.57 -6.25 3.76
CA PRO A 129 1.88 -6.73 4.19
C PRO A 129 1.92 -7.00 5.69
N THR A 130 2.54 -8.12 6.06
CA THR A 130 2.82 -8.44 7.46
C THR A 130 3.87 -7.47 8.01
N VAL A 131 3.65 -6.96 9.22
CA VAL A 131 4.63 -6.11 9.93
C VAL A 131 5.61 -6.99 10.69
N PHE A 132 6.87 -6.98 10.28
CA PHE A 132 7.94 -7.72 10.97
C PHE A 132 8.55 -6.95 12.13
N GLY A 133 8.52 -5.62 12.08
CA GLY A 133 8.86 -4.79 13.23
C GLY A 133 9.18 -3.35 12.92
N ILE A 134 9.46 -2.59 13.97
CA ILE A 134 9.85 -1.18 13.91
C ILE A 134 11.25 -1.02 14.49
N GLY A 135 12.12 -0.32 13.77
CA GLY A 135 13.46 0.06 14.22
C GLY A 135 13.67 1.57 14.18
N GLN A 136 14.67 2.04 14.94
CA GLN A 136 15.10 3.44 14.95
C GLN A 136 16.59 3.49 14.73
N TRP A 137 17.05 4.27 13.76
CA TRP A 137 18.46 4.44 13.44
C TRP A 137 18.89 5.89 13.51
N SER A 138 20.02 6.12 14.17
CA SER A 138 20.72 7.40 14.14
C SER A 138 21.51 7.49 12.84
N ALA A 139 21.45 8.64 12.16
CA ALA A 139 22.29 8.91 10.99
C ALA A 139 23.80 8.99 11.32
N SER A 140 24.17 8.90 12.61
CA SER A 140 25.51 9.21 13.13
C SER A 140 26.47 8.03 13.23
N ASP A 141 26.00 6.77 13.12
CA ASP A 141 26.82 5.61 13.48
C ASP A 141 27.40 4.90 12.24
N GLY A 142 28.28 5.59 11.53
CA GLY A 142 29.23 4.99 10.58
C GLY A 142 30.47 4.37 11.26
N LYS A 143 30.48 4.29 12.60
CA LYS A 143 31.53 3.62 13.39
C LYS A 143 30.88 2.56 14.27
N VAL A 144 30.85 1.32 13.77
CA VAL A 144 30.55 0.15 14.58
C VAL A 144 31.74 -0.06 15.53
N GLY A 145 31.55 0.23 16.82
CA GLY A 145 32.52 -0.09 17.86
C GLY A 145 32.80 1.06 18.81
N GLU A 146 31.94 1.22 19.82
CA GLU A 146 32.29 1.52 21.23
C GLU A 146 31.04 2.06 21.94
N ARG A 147 30.43 1.21 22.78
CA ARG A 147 29.41 1.66 23.74
C ARG A 147 30.10 2.39 24.88
N ASN A 148 30.30 3.69 24.75
CA ASN A 148 30.58 4.53 25.92
C ASN A 148 29.27 5.11 26.47
N SER A 149 28.98 4.70 27.70
CA SER A 149 27.97 5.27 28.57
C SER A 149 28.32 6.72 28.92
N GLY A 150 27.48 7.66 28.50
CA GLY A 150 27.54 9.05 29.00
C GLY A 150 27.15 10.07 27.95
N THR A 151 26.08 10.83 28.24
CA THR A 151 25.60 12.01 27.49
C THR A 151 25.13 11.77 26.05
N THR A 152 23.89 11.33 25.89
CA THR A 152 23.19 11.37 24.60
C THR A 152 22.91 12.81 24.20
N ASN A 153 23.59 13.30 23.16
CA ASN A 153 23.18 14.52 22.48
C ASN A 153 21.79 14.27 21.84
N PRO A 154 20.70 14.98 22.24
CA PRO A 154 19.34 14.67 21.80
C PRO A 154 19.03 15.12 20.35
N ALA A 155 20.05 15.55 19.60
CA ALA A 155 19.90 16.23 18.31
C ALA A 155 20.44 15.44 17.11
N ALA A 156 20.81 14.17 17.27
CA ALA A 156 21.13 13.32 16.13
C ALA A 156 19.84 12.97 15.36
N ALA A 157 19.81 13.26 14.06
CA ALA A 157 18.68 12.91 13.21
C ALA A 157 18.43 11.39 13.26
N SER A 158 17.29 10.98 13.82
CA SER A 158 16.91 9.57 13.92
C SER A 158 15.87 9.22 12.85
N SER A 159 16.22 8.36 11.90
CA SER A 159 15.28 7.76 10.96
C SER A 159 14.43 6.69 11.66
N SER A 160 13.14 6.64 11.34
CA SER A 160 12.22 5.62 11.83
C SER A 160 11.91 4.63 10.71
N CYS A 161 12.16 3.34 10.93
CA CYS A 161 12.06 2.29 9.93
C CYS A 161 10.94 1.31 10.25
N LEU A 162 10.16 0.94 9.23
CA LEU A 162 9.13 -0.08 9.30
C LEU A 162 9.50 -1.24 8.37
N PHE A 163 9.58 -2.44 8.92
CA PHE A 163 9.93 -3.66 8.19
C PHE A 163 8.69 -4.46 7.87
N LEU A 164 8.50 -4.78 6.60
CA LEU A 164 7.29 -5.34 6.03
C LEU A 164 7.58 -6.56 5.15
N GLU A 165 6.56 -7.40 4.99
CA GLU A 165 6.48 -8.44 3.95
C GLU A 165 6.75 -7.86 2.56
N HIS A 166 7.63 -8.52 1.82
CA HIS A 166 7.79 -8.27 0.40
C HIS A 166 6.65 -8.95 -0.37
N ILE A 167 5.89 -8.17 -1.12
CA ILE A 167 4.80 -8.69 -1.95
C ILE A 167 5.35 -8.95 -3.35
N ASN A 168 5.47 -10.21 -3.73
CA ASN A 168 5.77 -10.59 -5.10
C ASN A 168 4.54 -10.28 -5.97
N GLY A 169 4.70 -9.50 -7.03
CA GLY A 169 3.60 -9.06 -7.88
C GLY A 169 3.85 -7.69 -8.51
N CYS A 170 2.80 -7.08 -9.04
CA CYS A 170 2.84 -5.72 -9.58
C CYS A 170 1.72 -4.84 -9.01
N THR A 171 1.82 -3.53 -9.17
CA THR A 171 0.73 -2.62 -8.80
C THR A 171 -0.43 -2.75 -9.78
N ILE A 172 -1.65 -2.45 -9.33
CA ILE A 172 -2.83 -2.45 -10.21
C ILE A 172 -2.69 -1.47 -11.36
N ARG A 173 -2.07 -0.31 -11.10
CA ARG A 173 -1.69 0.63 -12.15
C ARG A 173 -0.87 -0.05 -13.26
N HIS A 174 0.23 -0.72 -12.87
CA HIS A 174 1.11 -1.37 -13.83
C HIS A 174 0.41 -2.52 -14.56
N TYR A 175 -0.40 -3.31 -13.86
CA TYR A 175 -1.18 -4.39 -14.46
C TYR A 175 -2.10 -3.90 -15.58
N PHE A 176 -2.84 -2.81 -15.35
CA PHE A 176 -3.69 -2.22 -16.39
C PHE A 176 -2.89 -1.55 -17.51
N GLU A 177 -1.77 -0.90 -17.20
CA GLU A 177 -0.86 -0.35 -18.22
C GLU A 177 -0.33 -1.45 -19.16
N GLU A 178 0.15 -2.59 -18.63
CA GLU A 178 0.71 -3.68 -19.46
C GLU A 178 -0.34 -4.42 -20.28
N ARG A 179 -1.58 -4.57 -19.77
CA ARG A 179 -2.68 -5.14 -20.59
C ARG A 179 -3.12 -4.23 -21.74
N SER A 180 -2.72 -2.96 -21.69
CA SER A 180 -2.99 -2.00 -22.77
C SER A 180 -1.92 -2.05 -23.86
N ASN A 181 -0.76 -2.70 -23.60
CA ASN A 181 0.34 -2.77 -24.57
C ASN A 181 0.10 -3.90 -25.60
N PRO A 182 0.07 -3.59 -26.91
CA PRO A 182 -0.08 -4.60 -27.96
C PRO A 182 1.14 -5.50 -28.16
N ALA A 183 2.26 -5.25 -27.46
CA ALA A 183 3.49 -6.04 -27.56
C ALA A 183 3.47 -7.34 -26.73
N THR A 184 2.57 -7.45 -25.75
CA THR A 184 2.49 -8.58 -24.82
C THR A 184 2.02 -9.87 -25.52
N GLU A 185 1.43 -9.78 -26.72
CA GLU A 185 1.03 -10.93 -27.54
C GLU A 185 2.19 -11.61 -28.32
N LYS A 186 3.42 -11.06 -28.34
CA LYS A 186 4.53 -11.59 -29.17
C LYS A 186 5.74 -12.15 -28.41
N SER A 187 5.81 -12.05 -27.09
CA SER A 187 7.03 -12.39 -26.33
C SER A 187 7.11 -13.84 -25.81
N GLU A 188 6.11 -14.69 -26.04
CA GLU A 188 6.10 -16.07 -25.47
C GLU A 188 6.73 -17.15 -26.37
N LEU A 189 7.20 -16.80 -27.58
CA LEU A 189 7.92 -17.76 -28.44
C LEU A 189 9.42 -17.87 -28.14
N THR A 190 9.98 -17.07 -27.22
CA THR A 190 11.39 -17.18 -26.81
C THR A 190 11.52 -17.00 -25.30
N GLY A 191 11.69 -18.10 -24.57
CA GLY A 191 11.83 -18.11 -23.11
C GLY A 191 13.14 -17.50 -22.61
N GLU A 192 13.20 -16.17 -22.50
CA GLU A 192 14.23 -15.48 -21.73
C GLU A 192 13.62 -14.57 -20.64
N PRO A 193 14.26 -14.47 -19.46
CA PRO A 193 13.74 -13.69 -18.34
C PRO A 193 13.87 -12.18 -18.62
N HIS A 194 12.76 -11.46 -18.47
CA HIS A 194 12.68 -10.01 -18.66
C HIS A 194 13.74 -9.22 -17.88
N ALA A 195 14.78 -8.77 -18.59
CA ALA A 195 15.73 -7.77 -18.12
C ALA A 195 15.10 -6.37 -18.15
N LYS A 196 15.20 -5.65 -17.02
CA LYS A 196 14.73 -4.28 -16.86
C LYS A 196 15.44 -3.35 -17.85
N ARG A 197 14.70 -2.72 -18.77
CA ARG A 197 15.24 -1.63 -19.60
C ARG A 197 15.41 -0.37 -18.76
N ALA A 198 16.65 0.12 -18.72
CA ALA A 198 17.04 1.39 -18.14
C ALA A 198 16.54 2.55 -19.02
N ARG A 199 16.10 3.62 -18.35
CA ARG A 199 15.82 4.92 -18.97
C ARG A 199 17.17 5.61 -19.20
N CYS A 200 17.58 5.80 -20.45
CA CYS A 200 18.76 6.59 -20.79
C CYS A 200 18.41 8.07 -20.77
N GLU A 201 19.23 8.86 -20.07
CA GLU A 201 19.32 10.32 -20.24
C GLU A 201 20.31 10.59 -21.39
N GLU A 202 19.95 11.49 -22.31
CA GLU A 202 20.84 12.03 -23.33
C GLU A 202 21.33 13.41 -22.86
N ASP A 203 22.64 13.62 -22.85
CA ASP A 203 23.29 14.90 -22.58
C ASP A 203 23.15 15.87 -23.78
N PRO A 204 23.14 17.21 -23.55
CA PRO A 204 22.88 18.20 -24.59
C PRO A 204 24.17 18.67 -25.28
N SER A 205 24.16 18.75 -26.62
CA SER A 205 25.11 19.57 -27.38
C SER A 205 24.41 20.39 -28.46
N ASP A 206 24.52 21.71 -28.32
CA ASP A 206 24.29 22.84 -29.23
C ASP A 206 23.83 22.59 -30.68
N SER A 207 22.70 23.19 -31.08
CA SER A 207 22.66 24.39 -31.95
C SER A 207 21.29 24.68 -32.60
N ALA A 208 20.94 25.97 -32.57
CA ALA A 208 19.92 26.78 -33.26
C ALA A 208 18.90 26.19 -34.28
N ASN A 209 17.67 26.70 -34.11
CA ASN A 209 16.59 27.00 -35.09
C ASN A 209 15.77 25.85 -35.71
N SER A 210 14.48 25.75 -35.35
CA SER A 210 13.38 26.45 -36.06
C SER A 210 12.02 25.91 -35.60
N ASP A 211 11.01 26.78 -35.64
CA ASP A 211 9.62 26.51 -35.28
C ASP A 211 9.07 25.23 -35.93
N THR A 212 8.60 24.30 -35.12
CA THR A 212 7.46 23.46 -35.49
C THR A 212 6.74 22.95 -34.24
N ASN A 213 5.50 23.40 -34.08
CA ASN A 213 4.52 22.79 -33.20
C ASN A 213 4.34 21.31 -33.55
N GLN A 214 5.04 20.44 -32.82
CA GLN A 214 4.60 19.06 -32.62
C GLN A 214 4.66 18.79 -31.12
N ALA A 215 3.55 19.10 -30.45
CA ALA A 215 3.27 18.54 -29.15
C ALA A 215 3.32 17.01 -29.30
N GLN A 216 4.33 16.38 -28.72
CA GLN A 216 4.37 14.94 -28.52
C GLN A 216 3.18 14.57 -27.62
N VAL A 217 2.07 14.21 -28.24
CA VAL A 217 0.94 13.55 -27.59
C VAL A 217 1.43 12.14 -27.29
N GLN A 218 2.00 11.95 -26.09
CA GLN A 218 2.24 10.61 -25.56
C GLN A 218 0.90 9.87 -25.57
N ASP A 219 0.84 8.74 -26.28
CA ASP A 219 -0.37 7.95 -26.52
C ASP A 219 -1.21 7.77 -25.25
N ARG A 220 -2.50 8.11 -25.37
CA ARG A 220 -3.48 7.88 -24.31
C ARG A 220 -3.65 6.37 -24.16
N ILE A 221 -3.03 5.79 -23.14
CA ILE A 221 -3.13 4.35 -22.84
C ILE A 221 -4.60 4.00 -22.56
N THR A 222 -5.30 3.41 -23.54
CA THR A 222 -6.65 2.87 -23.35
C THR A 222 -6.56 1.47 -22.78
N THR A 223 -7.06 1.27 -21.57
CA THR A 223 -7.06 -0.04 -20.92
C THR A 223 -8.00 -0.99 -21.63
N LYS A 224 -7.47 -2.13 -22.09
CA LYS A 224 -8.27 -3.22 -22.65
C LYS A 224 -9.25 -3.69 -21.58
N ILE A 225 -10.55 -3.51 -21.84
CA ILE A 225 -11.61 -3.98 -20.96
C ILE A 225 -11.96 -5.41 -21.38
N ASP A 226 -11.48 -6.36 -20.58
CA ASP A 226 -11.75 -7.79 -20.73
C ASP A 226 -12.23 -8.42 -19.40
N SER A 227 -12.63 -9.69 -19.44
CA SER A 227 -13.13 -10.40 -18.26
C SER A 227 -12.15 -10.36 -17.08
N HIS A 228 -10.84 -10.51 -17.31
CA HIS A 228 -9.83 -10.45 -16.26
C HIS A 228 -9.77 -9.07 -15.62
N THR A 229 -9.76 -7.99 -16.41
CA THR A 229 -9.76 -6.61 -15.86
C THR A 229 -11.02 -6.29 -15.08
N LEU A 230 -12.19 -6.78 -15.51
CA LEU A 230 -13.45 -6.62 -14.81
C LEU A 230 -13.45 -7.39 -13.47
N VAL A 231 -12.92 -8.63 -13.44
CA VAL A 231 -12.77 -9.43 -12.21
C VAL A 231 -11.81 -8.76 -11.23
N VAL A 232 -10.69 -8.21 -11.71
CA VAL A 232 -9.75 -7.44 -10.88
C VAL A 232 -10.44 -6.20 -10.30
N ALA A 233 -11.19 -5.44 -11.11
CA ALA A 233 -11.91 -4.26 -10.66
C ALA A 233 -12.97 -4.61 -9.60
N HIS A 234 -13.75 -5.66 -9.81
CA HIS A 234 -14.73 -6.14 -8.83
C HIS A 234 -14.08 -6.57 -7.50
N THR A 235 -12.98 -7.33 -7.59
CA THR A 235 -12.23 -7.78 -6.40
C THR A 235 -11.61 -6.61 -5.66
N LEU A 236 -11.17 -5.58 -6.38
CA LEU A 236 -10.67 -4.33 -5.80
C LEU A 236 -11.77 -3.63 -4.99
N GLY A 237 -12.99 -3.57 -5.51
CA GLY A 237 -14.15 -3.05 -4.79
C GLY A 237 -14.43 -3.80 -3.48
N THR A 238 -14.41 -5.13 -3.56
CA THR A 238 -14.60 -6.03 -2.41
C THR A 238 -13.52 -5.82 -1.35
N LEU A 239 -12.25 -5.69 -1.76
CA LEU A 239 -11.12 -5.44 -0.88
C LEU A 239 -11.27 -4.13 -0.11
N VAL A 240 -11.66 -3.05 -0.80
CA VAL A 240 -11.88 -1.74 -0.18
C VAL A 240 -13.08 -1.77 0.76
N ALA A 241 -14.16 -2.47 0.39
CA ALA A 241 -15.31 -2.67 1.26
C ALA A 241 -14.92 -3.41 2.55
N LYS A 242 -14.11 -4.47 2.47
CA LYS A 242 -13.60 -5.21 3.62
C LYS A 242 -12.78 -4.32 4.55
N MET A 243 -11.91 -3.48 4.01
CA MET A 243 -11.15 -2.49 4.78
C MET A 243 -12.07 -1.49 5.51
N HIS A 244 -13.06 -0.95 4.79
CA HIS A 244 -14.04 0.00 5.34
C HIS A 244 -14.97 -0.65 6.39
N ALA A 245 -15.33 -1.91 6.22
CA ALA A 245 -16.11 -2.69 7.18
C ALA A 245 -15.32 -2.94 8.48
N ALA A 246 -14.00 -3.12 8.36
CA ALA A 246 -13.08 -3.19 9.49
C ALA A 246 -12.85 -1.84 10.21
N GLY A 247 -13.48 -0.74 9.74
CA GLY A 247 -13.38 0.59 10.34
C GLY A 247 -12.04 1.29 10.03
N ILE A 248 -11.37 0.89 8.96
CA ILE A 248 -10.09 1.41 8.50
C ILE A 248 -10.32 2.23 7.24
N ILE A 249 -9.74 3.43 7.21
CA ILE A 249 -9.73 4.35 6.06
C ILE A 249 -8.27 4.49 5.64
N HIS A 250 -7.99 4.31 4.36
CA HIS A 250 -6.64 4.34 3.82
C HIS A 250 -6.07 5.76 3.75
N GLY A 251 -6.88 6.74 3.36
CA GLY A 251 -6.50 8.16 3.25
C GLY A 251 -5.60 8.51 2.06
N ASP A 252 -5.24 7.53 1.23
CA ASP A 252 -4.44 7.70 0.00
C ASP A 252 -4.68 6.52 -0.96
N LEU A 253 -5.95 6.19 -1.20
CA LEU A 253 -6.32 4.98 -1.93
C LEU A 253 -6.16 5.18 -3.44
N THR A 254 -5.01 4.80 -4.00
CA THR A 254 -4.72 4.89 -5.44
C THR A 254 -4.40 3.53 -6.05
N THR A 255 -4.48 3.39 -7.38
CA THR A 255 -4.14 2.14 -8.09
C THR A 255 -2.68 1.70 -7.93
N SER A 256 -1.79 2.61 -7.53
CA SER A 256 -0.39 2.29 -7.18
C SER A 256 -0.22 1.72 -5.77
N ASN A 257 -1.18 1.99 -4.88
CA ASN A 257 -1.17 1.53 -3.48
C ASN A 257 -1.90 0.18 -3.29
N ILE A 258 -2.17 -0.51 -4.40
CA ILE A 258 -2.77 -1.85 -4.43
C ILE A 258 -1.90 -2.75 -5.31
N MET A 259 -1.51 -3.91 -4.79
CA MET A 259 -0.69 -4.89 -5.50
C MET A 259 -1.50 -6.14 -5.84
N LEU A 260 -1.20 -6.75 -6.99
CA LEU A 260 -1.71 -8.04 -7.45
C LEU A 260 -0.58 -9.07 -7.41
N ARG A 261 -0.73 -10.11 -6.57
CA ARG A 261 0.33 -11.13 -6.35
C ARG A 261 0.48 -12.11 -7.51
N ASN A 262 -0.63 -12.47 -8.15
CA ASN A 262 -0.72 -13.55 -9.13
C ASN A 262 -1.33 -13.03 -10.45
N PRO A 263 -0.73 -12.05 -11.14
CA PRO A 263 -1.32 -11.49 -12.35
C PRO A 263 -1.50 -12.55 -13.44
N SER A 264 -2.72 -12.65 -13.97
CA SER A 264 -3.02 -13.41 -15.19
C SER A 264 -2.78 -12.51 -16.39
N TRP A 265 -1.78 -12.84 -17.21
CA TRP A 265 -1.44 -12.07 -18.42
C TRP A 265 -2.10 -12.63 -19.69
N THR A 266 -2.54 -13.89 -19.65
CA THR A 266 -3.19 -14.56 -20.79
C THR A 266 -4.60 -14.01 -21.04
N SER A 267 -5.02 -13.97 -22.30
CA SER A 267 -6.41 -13.64 -22.65
C SER A 267 -7.35 -14.76 -22.20
N ALA A 268 -8.57 -14.41 -21.80
CA ALA A 268 -9.56 -15.39 -21.34
C ALA A 268 -10.02 -16.37 -22.44
N GLU A 269 -9.69 -16.08 -23.70
CA GLU A 269 -10.06 -16.88 -24.87
C GLU A 269 -9.10 -18.08 -25.09
N ASP A 270 -7.94 -18.12 -24.43
CA ASP A 270 -6.89 -19.13 -24.66
C ASP A 270 -6.88 -20.29 -23.66
N ASN A 271 -7.74 -20.28 -22.63
CA ASN A 271 -7.74 -21.32 -21.59
C ASN A 271 -8.98 -22.23 -21.65
N ASP A 272 -8.80 -23.40 -22.24
CA ASP A 272 -9.76 -24.51 -22.31
C ASP A 272 -9.76 -25.38 -21.03
N ASN A 273 -9.11 -24.93 -19.95
CA ASN A 273 -9.02 -25.67 -18.68
C ASN A 273 -9.67 -24.90 -17.53
N ASN A 274 -10.65 -25.57 -16.92
CA ASN A 274 -11.62 -25.17 -15.90
C ASN A 274 -11.04 -24.71 -14.54
N SER A 275 -10.07 -23.80 -14.51
CA SER A 275 -9.65 -23.11 -13.29
C SER A 275 -9.95 -21.63 -13.43
N SER A 276 -11.07 -21.18 -12.85
CA SER A 276 -11.39 -19.76 -12.73
C SER A 276 -10.28 -19.09 -11.91
N TRP A 277 -9.51 -18.21 -12.54
CA TRP A 277 -8.45 -17.48 -11.86
C TRP A 277 -9.03 -16.40 -10.94
N GLU A 278 -8.57 -16.36 -9.69
CA GLU A 278 -8.96 -15.36 -8.71
C GLU A 278 -7.79 -14.42 -8.39
N PRO A 279 -7.96 -13.09 -8.55
CA PRO A 279 -6.90 -12.12 -8.29
C PRO A 279 -6.63 -11.95 -6.78
N GLN A 280 -5.38 -12.13 -6.38
CA GLN A 280 -4.91 -11.95 -5.02
C GLN A 280 -4.40 -10.53 -4.81
N LEU A 281 -5.30 -9.67 -4.35
CA LEU A 281 -5.02 -8.26 -4.12
C LEU A 281 -4.49 -7.99 -2.71
N VAL A 282 -3.60 -7.00 -2.58
CA VAL A 282 -2.99 -6.57 -1.31
C VAL A 282 -2.94 -5.05 -1.23
N LEU A 283 -3.46 -4.47 -0.16
CA LEU A 283 -3.33 -3.04 0.13
C LEU A 283 -1.96 -2.73 0.71
N ILE A 284 -1.30 -1.70 0.19
CA ILE A 284 0.01 -1.22 0.67
C ILE A 284 -0.05 0.28 1.00
N ASP A 285 0.93 0.78 1.73
CA ASP A 285 1.06 2.20 2.12
C ASP A 285 -0.08 2.77 2.98
N PHE A 286 -0.11 2.35 4.26
CA PHE A 286 -1.03 2.92 5.26
C PHE A 286 -0.47 4.21 5.90
N GLY A 287 0.34 4.98 5.18
CA GLY A 287 1.09 6.12 5.71
C GLY A 287 0.25 7.34 6.12
N LEU A 288 -1.00 7.42 5.64
CA LEU A 288 -2.03 8.39 6.00
C LEU A 288 -3.29 7.74 6.58
N ALA A 289 -3.26 6.42 6.76
CA ALA A 289 -4.43 5.67 7.15
C ALA A 289 -4.86 6.01 8.57
N THR A 290 -6.18 6.03 8.74
CA THR A 290 -6.82 6.17 10.03
C THR A 290 -7.61 4.91 10.34
N SER A 291 -7.70 4.57 11.62
CA SER A 291 -8.55 3.46 12.06
C SER A 291 -9.40 3.95 13.22
N THR A 292 -10.70 3.79 13.07
CA THR A 292 -11.62 4.02 14.17
C THR A 292 -11.50 2.86 15.15
N ALA A 293 -11.44 3.16 16.45
CA ALA A 293 -11.55 2.09 17.44
C ALA A 293 -12.97 1.49 17.34
N PRO A 294 -13.13 0.16 17.50
CA PRO A 294 -14.45 -0.44 17.56
C PRO A 294 -15.27 0.33 18.59
N VAL A 295 -16.46 0.77 18.20
CA VAL A 295 -17.34 1.53 19.07
C VAL A 295 -17.68 0.65 20.25
N GLN A 296 -17.11 0.92 21.42
CA GLN A 296 -17.70 0.42 22.65
C GLN A 296 -19.08 1.05 22.76
N VAL A 297 -20.11 0.21 22.69
CA VAL A 297 -21.50 0.61 22.86
C VAL A 297 -21.67 0.97 24.34
N ASN A 298 -21.30 2.20 24.72
CA ASN A 298 -21.83 2.79 25.93
C ASN A 298 -23.26 3.22 25.62
N ASN A 299 -24.23 2.64 26.34
CA ASN A 299 -25.68 2.82 26.18
C ASN A 299 -26.21 4.23 26.44
N ASN A 300 -25.37 5.27 26.38
CA ASN A 300 -25.82 6.66 26.48
C ASN A 300 -26.00 7.24 25.07
N ASN A 301 -27.20 7.01 24.54
CA ASN A 301 -27.70 7.62 23.30
C ASN A 301 -27.75 9.14 23.47
N ASN A 302 -26.97 9.87 22.66
CA ASN A 302 -27.27 11.20 22.11
C ASN A 302 -26.18 11.67 21.12
N ASN A 303 -25.01 11.01 21.06
CA ASN A 303 -23.93 11.32 20.09
C ASN A 303 -23.76 10.29 18.94
N LYS A 304 -24.68 9.33 18.77
CA LYS A 304 -24.55 8.26 17.75
C LYS A 304 -24.60 8.78 16.31
N GLN A 305 -25.39 9.82 16.02
CA GLN A 305 -25.56 10.33 14.65
C GLN A 305 -24.27 10.95 14.08
N ASN A 306 -23.54 11.75 14.86
CA ASN A 306 -22.32 12.41 14.39
C ASN A 306 -21.16 11.43 14.12
N LYS A 307 -21.05 10.35 14.90
CA LYS A 307 -19.96 9.37 14.72
C LYS A 307 -20.17 8.46 13.50
N GLN A 308 -21.42 8.18 13.15
CA GLN A 308 -21.77 7.37 11.98
C GLN A 308 -21.70 8.17 10.68
N GLN A 309 -22.03 9.47 10.71
CA GLN A 309 -21.92 10.36 9.55
C GLN A 309 -20.47 10.68 9.15
N HIS A 310 -19.56 10.85 10.12
CA HIS A 310 -18.12 11.00 9.83
C HIS A 310 -17.54 9.75 9.14
N ASN A 311 -18.08 8.55 9.43
CA ASN A 311 -17.62 7.32 8.81
C ASN A 311 -17.98 7.23 7.31
N ALA A 312 -19.13 7.76 6.89
CA ALA A 312 -19.54 7.70 5.47
C ALA A 312 -18.79 8.71 4.60
N GLU A 313 -18.47 9.91 5.14
CA GLU A 313 -17.68 10.91 4.41
C GLU A 313 -16.26 10.39 4.13
N ASP A 314 -15.55 9.90 5.15
CA ASP A 314 -14.17 9.44 5.01
C ASP A 314 -14.07 8.26 4.03
N LYS A 315 -15.01 7.30 4.10
CA LYS A 315 -15.11 6.18 3.14
C LYS A 315 -15.38 6.67 1.72
N ALA A 316 -16.27 7.65 1.56
CA ALA A 316 -16.58 8.21 0.25
C ALA A 316 -15.40 9.00 -0.34
N VAL A 317 -14.60 9.68 0.50
CA VAL A 317 -13.38 10.35 0.05
C VAL A 317 -12.35 9.33 -0.44
N ASP A 318 -12.15 8.21 0.26
CA ASP A 318 -11.27 7.13 -0.21
C ASP A 318 -11.71 6.58 -1.58
N LEU A 319 -13.00 6.27 -1.74
CA LEU A 319 -13.55 5.81 -3.02
C LEU A 319 -13.40 6.85 -4.13
N TYR A 320 -13.58 8.13 -3.80
CA TYR A 320 -13.39 9.22 -4.76
C TYR A 320 -11.93 9.37 -5.18
N VAL A 321 -10.96 9.26 -4.26
CA VAL A 321 -9.54 9.30 -4.61
C VAL A 321 -9.18 8.16 -5.55
N LEU A 322 -9.70 6.95 -5.28
CA LEU A 322 -9.50 5.79 -6.14
C LEU A 322 -10.11 6.00 -7.53
N GLU A 323 -11.35 6.51 -7.61
CA GLU A 323 -11.99 6.87 -8.87
C GLU A 323 -11.14 7.85 -9.69
N ARG A 324 -10.63 8.91 -9.03
CA ARG A 324 -9.78 9.90 -9.69
C ARG A 324 -8.45 9.30 -10.15
N ALA A 325 -7.90 8.34 -9.41
CA ALA A 325 -6.70 7.62 -9.81
C ALA A 325 -6.94 6.81 -11.09
N PHE A 326 -8.06 6.08 -11.18
CA PHE A 326 -8.49 5.36 -12.38
C PHE A 326 -8.65 6.30 -13.59
N LEU A 327 -9.47 7.34 -13.45
CA LEU A 327 -9.77 8.28 -14.54
C LEU A 327 -8.53 9.09 -14.98
N SER A 328 -7.52 9.21 -14.12
CA SER A 328 -6.27 9.91 -14.45
C SER A 328 -5.24 9.04 -15.15
N THR A 329 -5.23 7.72 -14.89
CA THR A 329 -4.20 6.80 -15.42
C THR A 329 -4.71 5.95 -16.58
N HIS A 330 -6.02 5.75 -16.65
CA HIS A 330 -6.70 4.93 -17.64
C HIS A 330 -7.92 5.69 -18.21
N PRO A 331 -7.74 6.50 -19.27
CA PRO A 331 -8.86 7.08 -20.01
C PRO A 331 -9.87 5.99 -20.42
N GLU A 332 -11.16 6.31 -20.40
CA GLU A 332 -12.26 5.38 -20.76
C GLU A 332 -12.44 4.18 -19.81
N SER A 333 -11.86 4.22 -18.61
CA SER A 333 -12.02 3.18 -17.57
C SER A 333 -13.33 3.24 -16.77
N GLU A 334 -14.37 3.94 -17.25
CA GLU A 334 -15.64 4.12 -16.53
C GLU A 334 -16.31 2.79 -16.17
N MET A 335 -16.26 1.81 -17.08
CA MET A 335 -16.80 0.47 -16.80
C MET A 335 -16.02 -0.26 -15.71
N LEU A 336 -14.69 -0.08 -15.63
CA LEU A 336 -13.89 -0.66 -14.55
C LEU A 336 -14.31 -0.05 -13.21
N VAL A 337 -14.45 1.28 -13.15
CA VAL A 337 -14.91 1.99 -11.96
C VAL A 337 -16.30 1.50 -11.53
N GLU A 338 -17.23 1.30 -12.47
CA GLU A 338 -18.55 0.74 -12.17
C GLU A 338 -18.46 -0.67 -11.56
N GLN A 339 -17.56 -1.52 -12.08
CA GLN A 339 -17.31 -2.85 -11.49
C GLN A 339 -16.72 -2.77 -10.09
N VAL A 340 -15.83 -1.81 -9.82
CA VAL A 340 -15.34 -1.58 -8.45
C VAL A 340 -16.51 -1.26 -7.51
N TRP A 341 -17.50 -0.46 -7.96
CA TRP A 341 -18.64 -0.09 -7.11
C TRP A 341 -19.57 -1.26 -6.87
N LYS A 342 -19.81 -2.09 -7.90
CA LYS A 342 -20.54 -3.35 -7.76
C LYS A 342 -19.87 -4.25 -6.72
N GLY A 343 -18.57 -4.49 -6.84
CA GLY A 343 -17.82 -5.30 -5.87
C GLY A 343 -17.84 -4.72 -4.46
N TYR A 344 -17.80 -3.39 -4.33
CA TYR A 344 -17.93 -2.73 -3.03
C TYR A 344 -19.29 -3.01 -2.38
N GLN A 345 -20.39 -2.91 -3.13
CA GLN A 345 -21.74 -3.17 -2.64
C GLN A 345 -21.98 -4.65 -2.34
N SER A 346 -21.53 -5.55 -3.23
CA SER A 346 -21.69 -7.00 -3.09
C SER A 346 -21.05 -7.55 -1.82
N HIS A 347 -19.94 -6.97 -1.36
CA HIS A 347 -19.36 -7.37 -0.07
C HIS A 347 -20.30 -7.12 1.11
N TYR A 348 -20.93 -5.95 1.18
CA TYR A 348 -21.86 -5.63 2.26
C TYR A 348 -23.16 -6.43 2.16
N GLN A 349 -23.62 -6.75 0.95
CA GLN A 349 -24.74 -7.66 0.73
C GLN A 349 -24.43 -9.06 1.27
N GLY A 350 -23.26 -9.61 0.96
CA GLY A 350 -22.85 -10.91 1.50
C GLY A 350 -22.75 -10.93 3.03
N MET A 351 -22.41 -9.80 3.67
CA MET A 351 -22.46 -9.68 5.13
C MET A 351 -23.88 -9.70 5.69
N ASP A 352 -24.87 -9.15 4.97
CA ASP A 352 -26.29 -9.27 5.33
C ASP A 352 -26.72 -10.74 5.22
N ASP A 353 -26.43 -11.42 4.11
CA ASP A 353 -26.77 -12.83 3.88
C ASP A 353 -26.18 -13.75 4.97
N GLU A 354 -24.90 -13.54 5.34
CA GLU A 354 -24.24 -14.28 6.42
C GLU A 354 -24.86 -14.01 7.81
N SER A 355 -25.44 -12.82 8.00
CA SER A 355 -26.09 -12.44 9.25
C SER A 355 -27.48 -13.05 9.36
N GLU A 356 -28.23 -13.07 8.26
CA GLU A 356 -29.56 -13.70 8.17
C GLU A 356 -29.47 -15.21 8.36
N MET A 357 -28.46 -15.87 7.78
CA MET A 357 -28.25 -17.31 7.97
C MET A 357 -27.97 -17.71 9.43
N LYS A 358 -27.49 -16.77 10.26
CA LYS A 358 -27.22 -17.00 11.69
C LYS A 358 -28.45 -16.74 12.58
N THR A 359 -29.47 -16.07 12.06
CA THR A 359 -30.71 -15.79 12.77
C THR A 359 -31.82 -16.64 12.15
N GLU A 360 -32.32 -17.66 12.86
CA GLU A 360 -33.43 -18.53 12.39
C GLU A 360 -34.78 -17.78 12.24
N ASP A 361 -34.79 -16.46 12.25
CA ASP A 361 -35.97 -15.62 12.22
C ASP A 361 -36.23 -15.15 10.78
N VAL A 362 -37.27 -15.70 10.15
CA VAL A 362 -37.70 -15.35 8.80
C VAL A 362 -38.38 -13.99 8.84
N GLY A 363 -37.58 -12.94 8.86
CA GLY A 363 -38.06 -11.56 8.70
C GLY A 363 -38.52 -11.28 7.26
N ASP A 364 -39.37 -10.26 7.11
CA ASP A 364 -39.92 -9.78 5.83
C ASP A 364 -38.83 -9.65 4.74
N THR A 365 -38.98 -10.39 3.65
CA THR A 365 -38.00 -10.52 2.54
C THR A 365 -37.83 -9.25 1.69
N ASN A 366 -38.32 -8.10 2.16
CA ASN A 366 -38.36 -6.83 1.43
C ASN A 366 -37.60 -5.69 2.13
N SER A 367 -36.95 -5.99 3.27
CA SER A 367 -36.13 -5.04 4.02
C SER A 367 -34.69 -5.05 3.51
N ILE A 368 -34.14 -3.90 3.13
CA ILE A 368 -32.70 -3.78 2.83
C ILE A 368 -31.91 -4.07 4.11
N GLY A 369 -30.99 -5.02 4.04
CA GLY A 369 -30.13 -5.40 5.15
C GLY A 369 -29.31 -4.24 5.73
N ALA A 370 -28.93 -4.37 7.01
CA ALA A 370 -28.28 -3.29 7.75
C ALA A 370 -26.92 -2.89 7.15
N TYR A 371 -26.16 -3.86 6.63
CA TYR A 371 -24.86 -3.64 6.00
C TYR A 371 -25.02 -3.02 4.61
N SER A 372 -26.00 -3.46 3.82
CA SER A 372 -26.37 -2.86 2.54
C SER A 372 -26.80 -1.40 2.69
N CYS A 373 -27.49 -1.05 3.79
CA CYS A 373 -27.79 0.34 4.13
C CYS A 373 -26.52 1.18 4.34
N VAL A 374 -25.48 0.62 4.97
CA VAL A 374 -24.18 1.29 5.12
C VAL A 374 -23.52 1.51 3.76
N ALA A 375 -23.50 0.50 2.90
CA ALA A 375 -22.96 0.64 1.54
C ALA A 375 -23.69 1.73 0.75
N ASN A 376 -25.03 1.72 0.76
CA ASN A 376 -25.84 2.73 0.09
C ASN A 376 -25.61 4.14 0.65
N SER A 377 -25.44 4.27 1.98
CA SER A 377 -25.09 5.54 2.60
C SER A 377 -23.74 6.09 2.11
N VAL A 378 -22.73 5.22 1.99
CA VAL A 378 -21.41 5.58 1.45
C VAL A 378 -21.50 5.96 -0.03
N MET A 379 -22.25 5.21 -0.85
CA MET A 379 -22.42 5.49 -2.28
C MET A 379 -23.16 6.81 -2.52
N ASN A 380 -24.24 7.07 -1.79
CA ASN A 380 -24.93 8.37 -1.82
C ASN A 380 -23.98 9.51 -1.40
N ARG A 381 -23.08 9.24 -0.44
CA ARG A 381 -22.11 10.24 -0.02
C ARG A 381 -21.02 10.47 -1.07
N LEU A 382 -20.57 9.43 -1.76
CA LEU A 382 -19.64 9.52 -2.88
C LEU A 382 -20.16 10.46 -3.97
N GLU A 383 -21.45 10.40 -4.30
CA GLU A 383 -22.06 11.35 -5.26
C GLU A 383 -21.96 12.80 -4.79
N GLN A 384 -22.20 13.06 -3.50
CA GLN A 384 -22.04 14.39 -2.92
C GLN A 384 -20.57 14.86 -2.94
N VAL A 385 -19.61 13.96 -2.72
CA VAL A 385 -18.18 14.26 -2.83
C VAL A 385 -17.83 14.58 -4.29
N ARG A 386 -18.30 13.79 -5.27
CA ARG A 386 -18.12 14.04 -6.71
C ARG A 386 -18.65 15.41 -7.14
N LEU A 387 -19.79 15.84 -6.61
CA LEU A 387 -20.38 17.15 -6.88
C LEU A 387 -19.60 18.32 -6.26
N ARG A 388 -18.86 18.08 -5.18
CA ARG A 388 -18.01 19.08 -4.50
C ARG A 388 -16.60 19.13 -5.11
N GLY A 389 -16.11 18.01 -5.63
CA GLY A 389 -14.78 17.89 -6.23
C GLY A 389 -14.65 18.42 -7.65
N ARG A 390 -15.77 18.75 -8.34
CA ARG A 390 -15.77 19.42 -9.65
C ARG A 390 -15.90 20.93 -9.48
N LYS A 391 -15.15 21.70 -10.30
CA LYS A 391 -15.24 23.17 -10.32
C LYS A 391 -16.70 23.56 -10.61
N ARG A 392 -17.37 24.17 -9.63
CA ARG A 392 -18.70 24.77 -9.83
C ARG A 392 -18.49 26.19 -10.34
N GLU A 393 -19.17 26.54 -11.42
CA GLU A 393 -19.36 27.96 -11.75
C GLU A 393 -20.34 28.52 -10.73
N TYR A 394 -19.82 29.33 -9.81
CA TYR A 394 -20.59 30.02 -8.76
C TYR A 394 -21.05 31.41 -9.21
N PHE A 395 -21.31 31.59 -10.51
CA PHE A 395 -21.79 32.85 -11.05
C PHE A 395 -23.18 32.63 -11.65
N GLY A 396 -24.18 33.22 -10.98
CA GLY A 396 -25.50 33.51 -11.53
C GLY A 396 -25.56 34.96 -11.99
#